data_AF-A0A7C1GEL8-F1
#
_entry.id   AF-A0A7C1GEL8-F1
#
_cell.length_a   1.000
_cell.length_b   1.000
_cell.length_c   1.000
_cell.angle_alpha   90.00
_cell.angle_beta   90.00
_cell.angle_gamma   90.00
#
_symmetry.space_group_name_H-M   'P 1'
#
loop_
_entity.id
_entity.type
_entity.pdbx_description
1 polymer ?
#
loop_
_entity_poly.entity_id
_entity_poly.type
_entity_poly.pdbx_seq_one_letter_code
_entity_poly.pdbx_strand_id
1 'polypeptide(L)'
;MLEAGLCGNVLISYGHNALSSDSMLTMLTEFSGDDAVFGHFGATGGYALAARRAMHVYGTGPETWKHIAVGQREWANLNPDAMMYEKPMTFEGYLSSRYVVEPLRLPDNCLITDGGRAIVVTTL
;
A
#
# COMPACT_ATOMS: atom_id res chain seq x y z
N MET A 1 -26.56 -10.43 5.96
CA MET A 1 -27.58 -9.49 6.48
C MET A 1 -28.67 -9.26 5.44
N LEU A 2 -28.32 -8.78 4.25
CA LEU A 2 -29.27 -8.57 3.14
C LEU A 2 -30.00 -9.87 2.73
N GLU A 3 -29.27 -10.92 2.31
CA GLU A 3 -29.88 -12.20 1.91
C GLU A 3 -30.61 -12.93 3.03
N ALA A 4 -30.18 -12.72 4.28
CA ALA A 4 -30.83 -13.29 5.46
C ALA A 4 -32.12 -12.56 5.85
N GLY A 5 -32.53 -11.52 5.11
CA GLY A 5 -33.74 -10.73 5.39
C GLY A 5 -33.65 -9.87 6.65
N LEU A 6 -32.44 -9.65 7.20
CA LEU A 6 -32.25 -8.92 8.45
C LEU A 6 -32.27 -7.41 8.27
N CYS A 7 -31.89 -6.92 7.08
CA CYS A 7 -32.00 -5.51 6.71
C CYS A 7 -32.10 -5.38 5.19
N GLY A 8 -32.62 -4.24 4.71
CA GLY A 8 -32.70 -3.93 3.27
C GLY A 8 -31.52 -3.12 2.73
N ASN A 9 -30.74 -2.48 3.61
CA ASN A 9 -29.59 -1.67 3.22
C ASN A 9 -28.46 -1.86 4.25
N VAL A 10 -27.22 -1.92 3.77
CA VAL A 10 -26.00 -2.00 4.60
C VAL A 10 -25.04 -0.90 4.18
N LEU A 11 -24.63 -0.06 5.12
CA LEU A 11 -23.50 0.86 4.94
C LEU A 11 -22.22 0.17 5.37
N ILE A 12 -21.25 0.07 4.45
CA ILE A 12 -19.89 -0.35 4.76
C ILE A 12 -19.02 0.91 4.68
N SER A 13 -18.44 1.31 5.80
CA SER A 13 -17.59 2.49 5.89
C SER A 13 -16.23 2.16 6.50
N TYR A 14 -15.22 2.89 6.07
CA TYR A 14 -13.89 2.87 6.63
C TYR A 14 -13.31 4.29 6.60
N GLY A 15 -12.56 4.64 7.64
CA GLY A 15 -11.81 5.89 7.69
C GLY A 15 -10.62 5.78 8.63
N HIS A 16 -9.55 6.49 8.29
CA HIS A 16 -8.31 6.50 9.06
C HIS A 16 -7.60 7.85 8.87
N ASN A 17 -7.00 8.36 9.94
CA ASN A 17 -6.16 9.57 9.96
C ASN A 17 -4.67 9.20 10.12
N ALA A 18 -4.22 8.24 9.30
CA ALA A 18 -2.90 7.64 9.35
C ALA A 18 -1.74 8.62 9.18
N LEU A 19 -1.95 9.71 8.45
CA LEU A 19 -0.95 10.70 8.09
C LEU A 19 -0.90 11.86 9.09
N SER A 20 -2.07 12.35 9.55
CA SER A 20 -2.14 13.46 10.51
C SER A 20 -2.03 13.04 11.98
N SER A 21 -2.04 11.74 12.27
CA SER A 21 -1.87 11.21 13.61
C SER A 21 -0.78 10.13 13.68
N ASP A 22 -0.41 9.74 14.89
CA ASP A 22 0.54 8.65 15.12
C ASP A 22 -0.09 7.25 14.99
N SER A 23 -1.33 7.14 14.50
CA SER A 23 -2.07 5.88 14.46
C SER A 23 -1.41 4.83 13.57
N MET A 24 -0.86 5.22 12.41
CA MET A 24 -0.17 4.29 11.51
C MET A 24 1.16 3.84 12.10
N LEU A 25 1.91 4.77 12.72
CA LEU A 25 3.17 4.43 13.39
C LEU A 25 2.91 3.42 14.52
N THR A 26 1.93 3.72 15.38
CA THR A 26 1.49 2.84 16.47
C THR A 26 1.12 1.46 15.94
N MET A 27 0.26 1.40 14.91
CA MET A 27 -0.12 0.15 14.25
C MET A 27 1.09 -0.62 13.72
N LEU A 28 2.05 0.03 13.03
CA LEU A 28 3.23 -0.66 12.49
C LEU A 28 4.16 -1.18 13.59
N THR A 29 4.29 -0.45 14.70
CA THR A 29 5.07 -0.92 15.84
C THR A 29 4.43 -2.13 16.51
N GLU A 30 3.11 -2.12 16.71
CA GLU A 30 2.37 -3.24 17.29
C GLU A 30 2.34 -4.44 16.34
N PHE A 31 2.23 -4.21 15.03
CA PHE A 31 2.24 -5.26 14.01
C PHE A 31 3.53 -6.10 14.02
N SER A 32 4.65 -5.49 14.39
CA SER A 32 5.96 -6.15 14.34
C SER A 32 6.08 -7.27 15.38
N GLY A 33 5.30 -7.26 16.46
CA GLY A 33 5.27 -8.30 17.48
C GLY A 33 6.66 -8.77 17.93
N ASP A 34 6.85 -10.09 18.01
CA ASP A 34 8.13 -10.71 18.35
C ASP A 34 9.18 -10.57 17.24
N ASP A 35 8.79 -10.30 15.98
CA ASP A 35 9.73 -10.19 14.86
C ASP A 35 10.65 -8.96 14.98
N ALA A 36 10.26 -7.97 15.80
CA ALA A 36 11.06 -6.79 16.11
C ALA A 36 12.44 -7.15 16.68
N VAL A 37 12.58 -8.28 17.41
CA VAL A 37 13.87 -8.72 17.97
C VAL A 37 14.89 -9.11 16.88
N PHE A 38 14.41 -9.43 15.68
CA PHE A 38 15.23 -9.75 14.52
C PHE A 38 15.48 -8.52 13.62
N GLY A 39 15.14 -7.31 14.10
CA GLY A 39 15.26 -6.07 13.34
C GLY A 39 14.17 -5.91 12.29
N HIS A 40 13.07 -6.64 12.42
CA HIS A 40 11.95 -6.60 11.49
C HIS A 40 10.92 -5.57 11.95
N PHE A 41 11.00 -4.36 11.36
CA PHE A 41 10.16 -3.25 11.74
C PHE A 41 9.15 -2.91 10.66
N GLY A 42 7.89 -2.75 11.07
CA GLY A 42 6.78 -2.40 10.20
C GLY A 42 6.50 -3.46 9.13
N ALA A 43 5.79 -3.06 8.07
CA ALA A 43 5.31 -4.02 7.06
C ALA A 43 6.37 -4.37 6.01
N THR A 44 7.21 -3.42 5.60
CA THR A 44 8.05 -3.55 4.39
C THR A 44 9.09 -4.66 4.50
N GLY A 45 9.65 -4.91 5.70
CA GLY A 45 10.65 -5.94 5.89
C GLY A 45 10.17 -7.32 5.42
N GLY A 46 8.93 -7.68 5.76
CA GLY A 46 8.42 -9.04 5.55
C GLY A 46 8.16 -9.28 4.08
N TYR A 47 7.60 -8.27 3.43
CA TYR A 47 7.45 -8.23 2.00
C TYR A 47 8.80 -8.26 1.27
N ALA A 48 9.86 -7.64 1.81
CA ALA A 48 11.18 -7.70 1.19
C ALA A 48 11.77 -9.13 1.20
N LEU A 49 11.55 -9.91 2.27
CA LEU A 49 11.95 -11.32 2.31
C LEU A 49 11.18 -12.16 1.29
N ALA A 50 9.86 -11.99 1.23
CA ALA A 50 9.01 -12.64 0.23
C ALA A 50 9.42 -12.26 -1.20
N ALA A 51 9.74 -10.98 -1.43
CA ALA A 51 10.21 -10.45 -2.70
C ALA A 51 11.55 -11.08 -3.11
N ARG A 52 12.53 -11.19 -2.20
CA ARG A 52 13.79 -11.90 -2.49
C ARG A 52 13.56 -13.36 -2.87
N ARG A 53 12.62 -14.05 -2.20
CA ARG A 53 12.26 -15.43 -2.57
C ARG A 53 11.64 -15.48 -3.97
N ALA A 54 10.76 -14.54 -4.30
CA ALA A 54 10.15 -14.44 -5.62
C ALA A 54 11.16 -14.15 -6.73
N MET A 55 12.17 -13.31 -6.46
CA MET A 55 13.29 -13.07 -7.39
C MET A 55 14.07 -14.36 -7.65
N HIS A 56 14.38 -15.12 -6.58
CA HIS A 56 15.13 -16.38 -6.70
C HIS A 56 14.36 -17.47 -7.46
N VAL A 57 13.06 -17.64 -7.18
CA VAL A 57 12.25 -18.72 -7.75
C VAL A 57 11.75 -18.40 -9.15
N TYR A 58 11.31 -17.16 -9.38
CA TYR A 58 10.58 -16.77 -10.58
C TYR A 58 11.35 -15.80 -11.49
N GLY A 59 12.55 -15.36 -11.09
CA GLY A 59 13.31 -14.37 -11.85
C GLY A 59 12.61 -13.00 -11.95
N THR A 60 11.65 -12.71 -11.07
CA THR A 60 11.01 -11.38 -10.98
C THR A 60 11.97 -10.38 -10.35
N GLY A 61 11.59 -9.09 -10.27
CA GLY A 61 12.39 -8.10 -9.56
C GLY A 61 12.06 -6.66 -9.94
N PRO A 62 12.91 -5.69 -9.55
CA PRO A 62 12.71 -4.27 -9.82
C PRO A 62 12.47 -3.92 -11.29
N GLU A 63 13.10 -4.65 -12.22
CA GLU A 63 12.86 -4.46 -13.65
C GLU A 63 11.41 -4.75 -14.07
N THR A 64 10.73 -5.69 -13.40
CA THR A 64 9.30 -5.93 -13.58
C THR A 64 8.46 -4.97 -12.75
N TRP A 65 8.82 -4.76 -11.48
CA TRP A 65 7.99 -3.99 -10.54
C TRP A 65 7.95 -2.48 -10.84
N LYS A 66 8.94 -1.93 -11.54
CA LYS A 66 8.90 -0.54 -12.04
C LYS A 66 7.64 -0.23 -12.84
N HIS A 67 7.12 -1.21 -13.59
CA HIS A 67 5.89 -1.06 -14.35
C HIS A 67 4.66 -0.89 -13.46
N ILE A 68 4.64 -1.55 -12.30
CA ILE A 68 3.57 -1.41 -11.30
C ILE A 68 3.61 0.00 -10.71
N ALA A 69 4.76 0.41 -10.19
CA ALA A 69 4.90 1.70 -9.52
C ALA A 69 4.65 2.87 -10.47
N VAL A 70 5.19 2.83 -11.69
CA VAL A 70 4.96 3.88 -12.70
C VAL A 70 3.53 3.84 -13.24
N GLY A 71 2.97 2.66 -13.51
CA GLY A 71 1.57 2.54 -13.94
C GLY A 71 0.60 3.08 -12.89
N GLN A 72 0.79 2.74 -11.61
CA GLN A 72 0.04 3.33 -10.50
C GLN A 72 0.18 4.85 -10.47
N ARG A 73 1.37 5.37 -10.83
CA ARG A 73 1.58 6.81 -10.89
C ARG A 73 0.82 7.46 -12.04
N GLU A 74 0.80 6.84 -13.21
CA GLU A 74 0.02 7.30 -14.36
C GLU A 74 -1.46 7.38 -14.00
N TRP A 75 -2.03 6.33 -13.39
CA TRP A 75 -3.41 6.34 -12.91
C TRP A 75 -3.68 7.43 -11.87
N ALA A 76 -2.76 7.65 -10.93
CA ALA A 76 -2.91 8.72 -9.95
C ALA A 76 -2.95 10.11 -10.61
N ASN A 77 -2.22 10.31 -11.72
CA ASN A 77 -2.22 11.59 -12.44
C ASN A 77 -3.47 11.81 -13.31
N LEU A 78 -4.36 10.82 -13.42
CA LEU A 78 -5.69 10.98 -14.02
C LEU A 78 -6.76 11.39 -12.99
N ASN A 79 -6.40 11.44 -11.70
CA ASN A 79 -7.33 11.73 -10.61
C ASN A 79 -6.85 12.94 -9.78
N PRO A 80 -7.52 14.11 -9.85
CA PRO A 80 -7.14 15.29 -9.07
C PRO A 80 -7.21 15.10 -7.56
N ASP A 81 -7.96 14.11 -7.07
CA ASP A 81 -8.06 13.80 -5.63
C ASP A 81 -6.91 12.92 -5.12
N ALA A 82 -6.06 12.38 -6.01
CA ALA A 82 -4.98 11.50 -5.60
C ALA A 82 -3.85 12.30 -4.92
N MET A 83 -3.31 11.79 -3.81
CA MET A 83 -2.15 12.41 -3.12
C MET A 83 -0.92 12.57 -4.03
N MET A 84 -0.87 11.77 -5.10
CA MET A 84 0.20 11.73 -6.09
C MET A 84 -0.19 12.34 -7.44
N TYR A 85 -1.29 13.08 -7.49
CA TYR A 85 -1.64 13.94 -8.61
C TYR A 85 -0.53 14.96 -8.89
N GLU A 86 -0.31 15.26 -10.17
CA GLU A 86 0.78 16.12 -10.69
C GLU A 86 2.21 15.71 -10.29
N LYS A 87 2.43 14.44 -9.90
CA LYS A 87 3.75 13.92 -9.52
C LYS A 87 4.16 12.74 -10.42
N PRO A 88 4.39 12.94 -11.73
CA PRO A 88 4.72 11.86 -12.65
C PRO A 88 6.03 11.15 -12.24
N MET A 89 6.19 9.92 -12.70
CA MET A 89 7.38 9.11 -12.42
C MET A 89 7.78 8.35 -13.69
N THR A 90 9.07 8.36 -14.01
CA THR A 90 9.63 7.56 -15.11
C THR A 90 10.22 6.26 -14.58
N PHE A 91 10.50 5.29 -15.46
CA PHE A 91 11.22 4.07 -15.06
C PHE A 91 12.62 4.36 -14.49
N GLU A 92 13.34 5.34 -15.04
CA GLU A 92 14.63 5.77 -14.49
C GLU A 92 14.46 6.42 -13.11
N GLY A 93 13.43 7.24 -12.93
CA GLY A 93 13.06 7.81 -11.64
C GLY A 93 12.75 6.74 -10.60
N TYR A 94 12.06 5.66 -10.99
CA TYR A 94 11.88 4.49 -10.14
C TYR A 94 13.22 3.82 -9.79
N LEU A 95 14.05 3.48 -10.79
CA LEU A 95 15.28 2.71 -10.56
C LEU A 95 16.30 3.48 -9.70
N SER A 96 16.33 4.80 -9.84
CA SER A 96 17.18 5.73 -9.06
C SER A 96 16.61 6.09 -7.69
N SER A 97 15.36 5.73 -7.39
CA SER A 97 14.76 6.01 -6.09
C SER A 97 15.41 5.19 -4.97
N ARG A 98 15.46 5.79 -3.78
CA ARG A 98 16.08 5.16 -2.61
C ARG A 98 15.40 3.86 -2.23
N TYR A 99 16.19 2.91 -1.73
CA TYR A 99 15.64 1.77 -1.01
C TYR A 99 14.95 2.20 0.30
N VAL A 100 13.89 1.48 0.64
CA VAL A 100 13.35 1.45 2.00
C VAL A 100 13.94 0.23 2.71
N VAL A 101 13.76 -0.95 2.11
CA VAL A 101 14.42 -2.21 2.48
C VAL A 101 14.69 -2.96 1.18
N GLU A 102 15.94 -3.31 0.87
CA GLU A 102 16.22 -4.00 -0.37
C GLU A 102 15.48 -5.36 -0.46
N PRO A 103 14.80 -5.65 -1.58
CA PRO A 103 14.90 -5.03 -2.91
C PRO A 103 13.85 -3.95 -3.21
N LEU A 104 13.04 -3.56 -2.22
CA LEU A 104 11.92 -2.64 -2.34
C LEU A 104 12.37 -1.17 -2.17
N ARG A 105 12.05 -0.36 -3.17
CA ARG A 105 12.30 1.08 -3.22
C ARG A 105 11.13 1.85 -2.64
N LEU A 106 11.34 3.15 -2.40
CA LEU A 106 10.28 4.02 -1.88
C LEU A 106 8.98 3.94 -2.69
N PRO A 107 8.97 3.93 -4.04
CA PRO A 107 7.74 3.81 -4.81
C PRO A 107 7.07 2.43 -4.78
N ASP A 108 7.73 1.39 -4.24
CA ASP A 108 7.11 0.06 -4.05
C ASP A 108 6.23 0.01 -2.79
N ASN A 109 6.22 1.06 -1.98
CA ASN A 109 5.46 1.13 -0.73
C ASN A 109 4.21 1.99 -0.91
N CYS A 110 3.11 1.57 -0.28
CA CYS A 110 1.89 2.37 -0.26
C CYS A 110 2.10 3.67 0.53
N LEU A 111 1.25 4.65 0.23
CA LEU A 111 1.28 5.94 0.91
C LEU A 111 0.63 5.83 2.28
N ILE A 112 1.10 6.67 3.20
CA ILE A 112 0.37 6.97 4.42
C ILE A 112 -0.53 8.16 4.10
N THR A 113 -1.85 7.95 4.22
CA THR A 113 -2.87 8.92 3.82
C THR A 113 -3.96 9.04 4.87
N ASP A 114 -4.47 10.25 5.05
CA ASP A 114 -5.76 10.44 5.70
C ASP A 114 -6.89 10.26 4.70
N GLY A 115 -7.97 9.61 5.11
CA GLY A 115 -9.15 9.52 4.28
C GLY A 115 -10.19 8.55 4.82
N GLY A 116 -11.34 8.54 4.15
CA GLY A 116 -12.40 7.60 4.40
C GLY A 116 -13.28 7.42 3.18
N ARG A 117 -13.93 6.26 3.10
CA ARG A 117 -14.87 5.89 2.04
C ARG A 117 -16.03 5.13 2.66
N ALA A 118 -17.19 5.22 2.02
CA ALA A 118 -18.32 4.41 2.37
C ALA A 118 -19.07 3.96 1.12
N ILE A 119 -19.61 2.75 1.15
CA ILE A 119 -20.48 2.21 0.12
C ILE A 119 -21.78 1.73 0.75
N VAL A 120 -22.89 1.96 0.05
CA VAL A 120 -24.19 1.41 0.43
C VAL A 120 -24.44 0.19 -0.45
N VAL A 121 -24.69 -0.94 0.20
CA VAL A 121 -25.09 -2.19 -0.46
C VAL A 121 -26.56 -2.42 -0.18
N THR A 122 -27.33 -2.65 -1.22
CA THR A 122 -28.78 -2.91 -1.18
C THR A 122 -29.13 -4.12 -2.04
N THR A 123 -30.36 -4.62 -1.91
CA THR A 123 -30.91 -5.60 -2.85
C THR A 123 -31.46 -4.88 -4.08
N LEU A 124 -31.46 -5.56 -5.23
CA LEU A 124 -32.11 -5.04 -6.44
C LEU A 124 -33.62 -4.90 -6.26
#